data_AF-A0A8S0X0Q9-F1
#
_entry.id   AF-A0A8S0X0Q9-F1
#
_cell.length_a   1.000
_cell.length_b   1.000
_cell.length_c   1.000
_cell.angle_alpha   90.00
_cell.angle_beta   90.00
_cell.angle_gamma   90.00
#
_symmetry.space_group_name_H-M   'P 1'
#
loop_
_entity.id
_entity.type
_entity.pdbx_description
1 polymer ?
#
loop_
_entity_poly.entity_id
_entity_poly.type
_entity_poly.pdbx_seq_one_letter_code
_entity_poly.pdbx_strand_id
1 'polypeptide(L)' 'MIIIAGDRQNLYPDIAKICKVEEEAVIQRRVNRRTGRRAGEFYESIFIWKKNKYLNAT' A
#
# COMPACT_ATOMS: atom_id res chain seq x y z
N MET A 1 -8.03 7.02 -1.74
CA MET A 1 -8.15 5.82 -0.90
C MET A 1 -6.81 5.54 -0.28
N ILE A 2 -6.77 5.30 1.03
CA ILE A 2 -5.53 5.00 1.75
C ILE A 2 -5.57 3.53 2.14
N ILE A 3 -4.52 2.79 1.81
CA ILE A 3 -4.39 1.37 2.13
C ILE A 3 -3.10 1.16 2.91
N ILE A 4 -3.18 0.41 4.01
CA ILE A 4 -2.04 0.14 4.89
C ILE A 4 -1.82 -1.37 4.87
N ALA A 5 -0.67 -1.82 4.37
CA ALA A 5 -0.38 -3.23 4.23
C ALA A 5 1.11 -3.56 4.45
N GLY A 6 1.38 -4.72 5.04
CA GLY A 6 2.72 -5.30 5.08
C GLY A 6 3.07 -5.96 3.75
N ASP A 7 3.21 -5.19 2.68
CA ASP A 7 3.38 -5.71 1.32
C ASP A 7 4.79 -6.24 1.05
N ARG A 8 5.10 -7.41 1.61
CA ARG A 8 6.42 -8.06 1.47
C ARG A 8 6.64 -8.71 0.10
N GLN A 9 5.58 -8.90 -0.67
CA GLN A 9 5.61 -9.59 -1.96
C GLN A 9 5.33 -8.64 -3.14
N ASN A 10 5.23 -7.33 -2.87
CA ASN A 10 4.96 -6.30 -3.88
C ASN A 10 3.68 -6.58 -4.70
N LEU A 11 2.60 -6.97 -4.01
CA LEU A 11 1.33 -7.36 -4.64
C LEU A 11 0.43 -6.15 -4.93
N TYR A 12 0.54 -5.09 -4.14
CA TYR A 12 -0.39 -3.97 -4.19
C TYR A 12 -0.33 -3.16 -5.49
N PRO A 13 0.81 -3.00 -6.17
CA PRO A 13 0.84 -2.36 -7.50
C PRO A 13 -0.02 -3.07 -8.54
N ASP A 14 -0.08 -4.39 -8.51
CA ASP A 14 -0.92 -5.16 -9.46
C ASP A 14 -2.39 -5.14 -9.06
N ILE A 15 -2.68 -5.15 -7.76
CA ILE A 15 -4.04 -4.95 -7.25
C ILE A 15 -4.56 -3.56 -7.66
N ALA A 16 -3.73 -2.51 -7.59
CA ALA A 16 -4.10 -1.16 -8.02
C ALA A 16 -4.55 -1.14 -9.49
N LYS A 17 -3.81 -1.83 -10.37
CA LYS A 17 -4.15 -1.99 -11.80
C LYS A 17 -5.48 -2.71 -11.98
N ILE A 18 -5.68 -3.84 -11.30
CA ILE A 18 -6.93 -4.62 -11.35
C ILE A 18 -8.12 -3.77 -10.90
N CYS A 19 -7.94 -2.99 -9.83
CA CYS A 19 -8.93 -2.07 -9.29
C CYS A 19 -9.13 -0.81 -10.14
N LYS A 20 -8.37 -0.61 -11.22
CA LYS A 20 -8.42 0.58 -12.08
C LYS A 20 -8.25 1.88 -11.29
N VAL A 21 -7.29 1.89 -10.37
CA VAL A 21 -6.90 3.08 -9.60
C VAL A 21 -5.46 3.45 -9.93
N GLU A 22 -5.16 4.73 -9.76
CA GLU A 22 -3.82 5.28 -9.92
C GLU A 22 -3.13 5.32 -8.56
N GLU A 23 -1.90 4.84 -8.49
CA GLU A 23 -1.05 4.98 -7.31
C GLU A 23 -0.35 6.35 -7.34
N GLU A 24 -0.77 7.26 -6.44
CA GLU A 24 -0.16 8.60 -6.33
C GLU A 24 1.12 8.56 -5.50
N ALA A 25 1.18 7.73 -4.46
CA ALA A 25 2.36 7.60 -3.61
C ALA A 25 2.34 6.31 -2.78
N VAL A 26 3.54 5.90 -2.33
CA VAL A 26 3.73 4.87 -1.32
C VAL A 26 4.65 5.41 -0.22
N ILE A 27 4.21 5.34 1.03
CA ILE A 27 4.99 5.76 2.20
C ILE A 27 5.34 4.53 3.02
N GLN A 28 6.61 4.35 3.35
CA GLN A 28 7.04 3.30 4.28
C GLN A 28 6.94 3.79 5.72
N ARG A 29 6.13 3.12 6.54
CA ARG A 29 5.95 3.43 7.95
C ARG A 29 6.56 2.35 8.82
N ARG A 30 7.44 2.74 9.74
CA ARG A 30 7.91 1.86 10.80
C ARG A 30 6.81 1.63 11.83
N VAL A 31 6.63 0.38 12.25
CA VAL A 31 5.61 -0.01 13.22
C VAL A 31 6.24 -0.40 14.54
N ASN A 32 5.76 0.24 15.61
CA ASN A 32 6.12 -0.15 16.97
C ASN A 32 5.28 -1.36 17.38
N ARG A 33 5.93 -2.51 17.56
CA ARG A 33 5.26 -3.72 18.04
C ARG A 33 5.03 -3.63 19.54
N ARG A 34 3.77 -3.82 19.98
CA ARG A 34 3.37 -3.77 21.40
C ARG A 34 3.90 -4.94 22.24
N THR A 35 4.35 -6.04 21.62
CA THR A 35 4.86 -7.24 22.31
C THR A 35 6.25 -7.64 21.81
N GLY A 36 7.26 -7.51 22.68
CA GLY A 36 8.69 -7.64 22.37
C GLY A 36 9.22 -9.05 22.14
N ARG A 37 8.43 -10.00 21.61
CA ARG A 37 8.84 -11.41 21.52
C ARG A 37 9.61 -11.82 20.27
N ARG A 38 9.83 -10.95 19.28
CA ARG A 38 10.77 -11.20 18.16
C ARG A 38 11.38 -9.87 17.71
N ALA A 39 12.69 -9.71 17.92
CA ALA A 39 13.47 -8.52 17.62
C ALA A 39 13.66 -8.36 16.10
N GLY A 40 13.05 -7.31 15.54
CA GLY A 40 13.21 -6.89 14.16
C GLY A 40 12.35 -5.67 13.86
N GLU A 41 12.88 -4.72 13.10
CA GLU A 41 12.10 -3.57 12.64
C GLU A 41 11.00 -4.07 11.69
N PHE A 42 9.76 -3.66 11.95
CA PHE A 42 8.63 -3.99 11.08
C PHE A 42 8.21 -2.73 10.34
N TYR A 43 7.96 -2.87 9.05
CA TYR A 43 7.50 -1.80 8.18
C TYR A 43 6.21 -2.22 7.49
N GLU A 44 5.38 -1.22 7.22
CA GLU A 44 4.18 -1.33 6.41
C GLU A 44 4.19 -0.24 5.35
N SER A 45 3.65 -0.56 4.18
CA SER A 45 3.45 0.36 3.08
C SER A 45 2.09 1.03 3.22
N ILE A 46 2.08 2.36 3.12
CA ILE A 46 0.88 3.18 3.05
C ILE A 46 0.73 3.61 1.59
N PHE A 47 -0.19 2.97 0.89
CA PHE A 47 -0.54 3.28 -0.49
C PHE A 47 -1.57 4.40 -0.52
N ILE A 48 -1.31 5.42 -1.33
CA ILE A 48 -2.24 6.51 -1.63
C ILE A 48 -2.73 6.29 -3.06
N TRP A 49 -3.95 5.80 -3.18
CA TRP A 49 -4.58 5.52 -4.48
C TRP A 49 -5.66 6.55 -4.80
N LYS A 50 -5.79 6.89 -6.08
CA LYS A 50 -6.79 7.81 -6.60
C LYS A 50 -7.61 7.15 -7.67
N LYS A 51 -8.90 7.52 -7.74
CA LYS A 51 -9.75 7.12 -8.85
C LYS A 51 -9.19 7.77 -10.12
N ASN A 52 -8.76 6.95 -11.07
CA ASN A 52 -8.38 7.45 -12.37
C ASN A 52 -9.64 7.93 -13.11
N LYS A 53 -9.73 9.23 -13.39
CA LYS A 53 -10.89 9.84 -14.05
C LYS A 53 -10.99 9.48 -15.53
N TYR A 54 -9.90 9.01 -16.14
CA TYR A 54 -9.79 8.75 -17.57
C TYR A 54 -9.97 7.27 -17.92
N LEU A 55 -9.97 6.36 -16.94
CA LEU A 55 -10.13 4.90 -17.16
C LEU A 55 -11.55 4.46 -17.57
N ASN A 56 -12.55 5.36 -17.51
CA ASN A 56 -13.94 5.07 -17.93
C ASN A 56 -14.31 5.80 -19.24
N ALA A 57 -13.35 6.42 -19.92
CA ALA A 57 -13.59 7.25 -21.11
C ALA A 57 -13.36 6.51 -22.44
N THR A 58 -13.42 5.17 -22.45
CA THR A 58 -13.28 4.32 -23.65
C THR A 58 -14.22 3.14 -23.51
#